data_AF-A0A1A2MAQ2-F1
#
_entry.id   AF-A0A1A2MAQ2-F1
#
_cell.length_a   1.000
_cell.length_b   1.000
_cell.length_c   1.000
_cell.angle_alpha   90.00
_cell.angle_beta   90.00
_cell.angle_gamma   90.00
#
_symmetry.space_group_name_H-M   'P 1'
#
loop_
_entity.id
_entity.type
_entity.pdbx_description
1 polymer ?
#
loop_
_entity_poly.entity_id
_entity_poly.type
_entity_poly.pdbx_seq_one_letter_code
_entity_poly.pdbx_strand_id
1 'polypeptide(L)'
;MLTKPMPWTALCTIVLCGATLIVEAPAATADPPAPACKPGFVWRAARPGDAVCVTPEVRDKTAQQNAVAAQNVQPGGGNACKPGFVWRNAYSGDAVCVTPDVRDEAAADNAAAASRTVSATGTCQKWRGVSEELLLAEDNGYKVFAYTSLTGQASFEGHGGPEVKGRISAGPGIRGSDIGFAVVWDNGWNSRYAGMIHPDGSARGGYEDFGPGNAGIHSGNWDAVGKFVCDQ
;
A
#
# COMPACT_ATOMS: atom_id res chain seq x y z
N MET A 1 10.03 76.93 -26.99
CA MET A 1 9.37 76.34 -25.80
C MET A 1 8.57 75.13 -26.25
N LEU A 2 8.64 74.05 -25.45
CA LEU A 2 7.89 72.79 -25.55
C LEU A 2 8.31 71.77 -26.64
N THR A 3 9.37 71.03 -26.33
CA THR A 3 9.59 69.66 -26.80
C THR A 3 8.57 68.73 -26.13
N LYS A 4 7.90 67.88 -26.92
CA LYS A 4 6.91 66.90 -26.43
C LYS A 4 7.58 65.50 -26.42
N PRO A 5 7.67 64.80 -25.28
CA PRO A 5 8.31 63.48 -25.24
C PRO A 5 7.36 62.37 -25.74
N MET A 6 7.94 61.42 -26.49
CA MET A 6 7.30 60.18 -26.96
C MET A 6 7.11 59.19 -25.78
N PRO A 7 6.02 58.41 -25.73
CA PRO A 7 5.87 57.37 -24.73
C PRO A 7 6.71 56.14 -25.08
N TRP A 8 7.58 55.77 -24.14
CA TRP A 8 8.43 54.59 -24.15
C TRP A 8 7.56 53.34 -23.99
N THR A 9 7.50 52.49 -25.00
CA THR A 9 6.89 51.16 -24.90
C THR A 9 7.74 50.28 -23.99
N ALA A 10 7.22 49.94 -22.81
CA ALA A 10 7.81 48.96 -21.92
C ALA A 10 7.66 47.55 -22.51
N LEU A 11 8.76 46.94 -22.94
CA LEU A 11 8.80 45.51 -23.21
C LEU A 11 8.74 44.77 -21.87
N CYS A 12 7.62 44.08 -21.62
CA CYS A 12 7.46 43.15 -20.52
C CYS A 12 8.11 41.82 -20.94
N THR A 13 9.34 41.56 -20.48
CA THR A 13 10.02 40.28 -20.66
C THR A 13 9.33 39.23 -19.80
N ILE A 14 8.55 38.36 -20.43
CA ILE A 14 7.99 37.16 -19.80
C ILE A 14 9.15 36.18 -19.60
N VAL A 15 9.60 36.03 -18.35
CA VAL A 15 10.48 34.92 -17.95
C VAL A 15 9.64 33.64 -18.00
N LEU A 16 9.85 32.84 -19.03
CA LEU A 16 9.26 31.51 -19.16
C LEU A 16 9.96 30.59 -18.14
N CYS A 17 9.42 30.49 -16.92
CA CYS A 17 9.80 29.42 -16.00
C CYS A 17 9.33 28.09 -16.63
N GLY A 18 10.27 27.32 -17.17
CA GLY A 18 10.03 25.94 -17.58
C GLY A 18 9.66 25.11 -16.36
N ALA A 19 8.37 24.93 -16.12
CA ALA A 19 7.88 23.94 -15.17
C ALA A 19 8.15 22.56 -15.76
N THR A 20 9.23 21.92 -15.33
CA THR A 20 9.45 20.50 -15.53
C THR A 20 8.34 19.75 -14.80
N LEU A 21 7.41 19.18 -15.55
CA LEU A 21 6.43 18.23 -15.02
C LEU A 21 7.20 16.97 -14.64
N ILE A 22 7.39 16.77 -13.33
CA ILE A 22 7.83 15.48 -12.79
C ILE A 22 6.61 14.57 -12.93
N VAL A 23 6.59 13.74 -13.97
CA VAL A 23 5.63 12.63 -14.04
C VAL A 23 6.15 11.57 -13.09
N GLU A 24 5.73 11.62 -11.82
CA GLU A 24 5.85 10.47 -10.95
C GLU A 24 4.88 9.40 -11.48
N ALA A 25 5.44 8.36 -12.11
CA ALA A 25 4.68 7.17 -12.41
C ALA A 25 4.15 6.61 -11.09
N PRO A 26 2.85 6.28 -10.97
CA PRO A 26 2.35 5.63 -9.78
C PRO A 26 3.08 4.29 -9.67
N ALA A 27 3.83 4.10 -8.59
CA ALA A 27 4.33 2.79 -8.21
C ALA A 27 3.12 1.95 -7.81
N ALA A 28 2.48 1.31 -8.79
CA ALA A 28 1.54 0.23 -8.54
C ALA A 28 2.35 -0.99 -8.06
N THR A 29 2.76 -0.98 -6.80
CA THR A 29 3.14 -2.20 -6.10
C THR A 29 1.87 -2.70 -5.44
N ALA A 30 1.16 -3.61 -6.11
CA ALA A 30 0.33 -4.52 -5.36
C ALA A 30 1.27 -5.23 -4.37
N ASP A 31 1.03 -4.98 -3.08
CA ASP A 31 1.70 -5.65 -1.98
C ASP A 31 1.79 -7.16 -2.28
N PRO A 32 2.98 -7.80 -2.18
CA PRO A 32 3.09 -9.23 -2.40
C PRO A 32 2.13 -10.01 -1.47
N PRO A 33 1.58 -11.16 -1.91
CA PRO A 33 0.82 -12.07 -1.05
C PRO A 33 1.77 -12.79 -0.07
N ALA A 34 2.37 -12.03 0.83
CA ALA A 34 3.41 -12.46 1.75
C ALA A 34 3.11 -11.95 3.17
N PRO A 35 3.59 -12.64 4.21
CA PRO A 35 3.39 -12.21 5.59
C PRO A 35 3.84 -10.77 5.82
N ALA A 36 3.08 -10.04 6.64
CA ALA A 36 3.46 -8.68 7.01
C ALA A 36 4.82 -8.66 7.75
N CYS A 37 5.55 -7.55 7.63
CA CYS A 37 6.77 -7.36 8.41
C CYS A 37 6.46 -7.04 9.87
N LYS A 38 7.31 -7.51 10.78
CA LYS A 38 7.27 -7.09 12.19
C LYS A 38 7.46 -5.57 12.30
N PRO A 39 6.95 -4.91 13.36
CA PRO A 39 7.21 -3.49 13.60
C PRO A 39 8.71 -3.15 13.52
N GLY A 40 9.04 -2.05 12.83
CA GLY A 40 10.42 -1.64 12.56
C GLY A 40 11.04 -2.24 11.29
N PHE A 41 10.33 -3.14 10.59
CA PHE A 41 10.72 -3.70 9.31
C PHE A 41 9.72 -3.34 8.21
N VAL A 42 10.21 -3.28 6.97
CA VAL A 42 9.44 -3.04 5.75
C VAL A 42 9.89 -4.02 4.67
N TRP A 43 9.06 -4.27 3.66
CA TRP A 43 9.52 -5.08 2.52
C TRP A 43 10.65 -4.37 1.78
N ARG A 44 11.68 -5.13 1.44
CA ARG A 44 12.87 -4.68 0.73
C ARG A 44 12.53 -4.12 -0.66
N ALA A 45 11.49 -4.68 -1.30
CA ALA A 45 11.00 -4.22 -2.60
C ALA A 45 12.11 -4.13 -3.67
N ALA A 46 13.06 -5.07 -3.69
CA ALA A 46 14.12 -5.09 -4.70
C ALA A 46 13.59 -5.31 -6.12
N ARG A 47 12.38 -5.85 -6.25
CA ARG A 47 11.58 -5.94 -7.47
C ARG A 47 10.09 -6.00 -7.09
N PRO A 48 9.15 -5.86 -8.04
CA PRO A 48 7.77 -6.23 -7.80
C PRO A 48 7.66 -7.65 -7.22
N GLY A 49 6.98 -7.79 -6.09
CA GLY A 49 6.80 -9.05 -5.38
C GLY A 49 7.93 -9.48 -4.43
N ASP A 50 9.00 -8.69 -4.25
CA ASP A 50 10.04 -8.98 -3.24
C ASP A 50 9.57 -8.59 -1.83
N ALA A 51 9.17 -9.60 -1.06
CA ALA A 51 8.59 -9.45 0.27
C ALA A 51 9.57 -9.72 1.43
N VAL A 52 10.88 -9.68 1.17
CA VAL A 52 11.88 -9.88 2.24
C VAL A 52 11.83 -8.70 3.20
N CYS A 53 11.55 -8.95 4.48
CA CYS A 53 11.49 -7.90 5.50
C CYS A 53 12.91 -7.45 5.91
N VAL A 54 13.15 -6.15 5.77
CA VAL A 54 14.42 -5.47 6.07
C VAL A 54 14.14 -4.16 6.82
N THR A 55 15.16 -3.47 7.30
CA THR A 55 14.95 -2.14 7.90
C THR A 55 14.65 -1.11 6.81
N PRO A 56 14.01 0.03 7.13
CA PRO A 56 13.77 1.11 6.15
C PRO A 56 15.04 1.56 5.43
N GLU A 57 16.18 1.62 6.13
CA GLU A 57 17.46 2.04 5.57
C GLU A 57 17.94 1.07 4.48
N VAL A 58 17.76 -0.25 4.71
CA VAL A 58 18.10 -1.28 3.71
C VAL A 58 17.17 -1.22 2.51
N ARG A 59 15.87 -0.93 2.70
CA ARG A 59 14.93 -0.70 1.59
C ARG A 59 15.40 0.45 0.71
N ASP A 60 15.77 1.57 1.32
CA ASP A 60 16.21 2.75 0.58
C ASP A 60 17.55 2.51 -0.13
N LYS A 61 18.48 1.79 0.52
CA LYS A 61 19.74 1.37 -0.11
C LYS A 61 19.49 0.45 -1.31
N THR A 62 18.55 -0.49 -1.19
CA THR A 62 18.15 -1.40 -2.27
C THR A 62 17.58 -0.62 -3.46
N ALA A 63 16.73 0.38 -3.21
CA ALA A 63 16.17 1.23 -4.25
C ALA A 63 17.27 2.02 -4.98
N GLN A 64 18.25 2.57 -4.25
CA GLN A 64 19.38 3.27 -4.84
C GLN A 64 20.24 2.35 -5.73
N GLN A 65 20.51 1.12 -5.29
CA GLN A 65 21.25 0.13 -6.08
C GLN A 65 20.54 -0.18 -7.39
N ASN A 66 19.22 -0.35 -7.36
CA ASN A 66 18.42 -0.57 -8.56
C ASN A 66 18.49 0.63 -9.51
N ALA A 67 18.42 1.86 -8.98
CA ALA A 67 18.48 3.09 -9.77
C ALA A 67 19.82 3.28 -10.50
N VAL A 68 20.94 2.85 -9.89
CA VAL A 68 22.28 2.95 -10.48
C VAL A 68 22.77 1.66 -11.12
N ALA A 69 21.94 0.62 -11.20
CA ALA A 69 22.34 -0.72 -11.64
C ALA A 69 23.09 -0.73 -12.98
N ALA A 70 22.57 0.04 -13.96
CA ALA A 70 23.17 0.16 -15.29
C ALA A 70 24.58 0.79 -15.29
N GLN A 71 24.92 1.60 -14.28
CA GLN A 71 26.21 2.27 -14.19
C GLN A 71 27.34 1.31 -13.81
N ASN A 72 27.01 0.15 -13.23
CA ASN A 72 27.98 -0.82 -12.72
C ASN A 72 28.17 -2.05 -13.62
N VAL A 73 27.51 -2.07 -14.78
CA VAL A 73 27.64 -3.11 -15.81
C VAL A 73 28.75 -2.77 -16.80
N GLN A 74 29.46 -3.78 -17.31
CA GLN A 74 30.45 -3.58 -18.36
C GLN A 74 29.79 -3.13 -19.69
N PRO A 75 30.37 -2.15 -20.40
CA PRO A 75 29.92 -1.80 -21.74
C PRO A 75 30.10 -3.00 -22.69
N GLY A 76 29.15 -3.25 -23.60
CA GLY A 76 29.29 -4.28 -24.65
C GLY A 76 28.25 -5.41 -24.64
N GLY A 77 27.16 -5.28 -23.86
CA GLY A 77 25.97 -6.14 -24.02
C GLY A 77 25.93 -7.42 -23.17
N GLY A 78 26.94 -7.67 -22.33
CA GLY A 78 26.87 -8.72 -21.32
C GLY A 78 26.35 -8.19 -19.98
N ASN A 79 25.59 -8.99 -19.23
CA ASN A 79 25.24 -8.70 -17.82
C ASN A 79 26.46 -8.84 -16.89
N ALA A 80 27.69 -8.60 -17.35
CA ALA A 80 28.89 -8.71 -16.55
C ALA A 80 29.12 -7.46 -15.70
N CYS A 81 29.45 -7.63 -14.42
CA CYS A 81 29.77 -6.50 -13.56
C CYS A 81 31.17 -5.94 -13.84
N LYS A 82 31.34 -4.62 -13.66
CA LYS A 82 32.66 -3.98 -13.68
C LYS A 82 33.58 -4.59 -12.61
N PRO A 83 34.93 -4.51 -12.77
CA PRO A 83 35.87 -4.95 -11.74
C PRO A 83 35.55 -4.32 -10.38
N GLY A 84 35.52 -5.15 -9.32
CA GLY A 84 35.14 -4.73 -7.97
C GLY A 84 33.64 -4.83 -7.65
N PHE A 85 32.79 -5.13 -8.65
CA PHE A 85 31.36 -5.37 -8.47
C PHE A 85 31.00 -6.82 -8.76
N VAL A 86 29.92 -7.28 -8.14
CA VAL A 86 29.34 -8.63 -8.27
C VAL A 86 27.83 -8.52 -8.37
N TRP A 87 27.17 -9.55 -8.92
CA TRP A 87 25.71 -9.62 -8.85
C TRP A 87 25.26 -9.72 -7.40
N ARG A 88 24.27 -8.89 -7.04
CA ARG A 88 23.69 -8.85 -5.70
C ARG A 88 23.02 -10.18 -5.32
N ASN A 89 22.45 -10.89 -6.28
CA ASN A 89 21.80 -12.19 -6.07
C ASN A 89 20.75 -12.17 -4.94
N ALA A 90 20.02 -11.06 -4.77
CA ALA A 90 18.98 -10.94 -3.76
C ALA A 90 17.79 -11.88 -4.01
N TYR A 91 17.59 -12.28 -5.27
CA TYR A 91 16.58 -13.25 -5.71
C TYR A 91 17.06 -13.99 -6.96
N SER A 92 16.35 -15.05 -7.36
CA SER A 92 16.64 -15.76 -8.62
C SER A 92 16.49 -14.82 -9.82
N GLY A 93 17.60 -14.58 -10.53
CA GLY A 93 17.69 -13.66 -11.66
C GLY A 93 18.10 -12.22 -11.29
N ASP A 94 18.47 -11.93 -10.04
CA ASP A 94 18.96 -10.59 -9.65
C ASP A 94 20.39 -10.34 -10.15
N ALA A 95 20.51 -9.65 -11.28
CA ALA A 95 21.78 -9.28 -11.90
C ALA A 95 22.22 -7.83 -11.60
N VAL A 96 21.68 -7.20 -10.56
CA VAL A 96 22.11 -5.85 -10.15
C VAL A 96 23.55 -5.90 -9.65
N CYS A 97 24.43 -5.12 -10.26
CA CYS A 97 25.85 -5.06 -9.89
C CYS A 97 26.10 -4.16 -8.68
N VAL A 98 26.57 -4.76 -7.59
CA VAL A 98 26.84 -4.13 -6.29
C VAL A 98 28.22 -4.51 -5.76
N THR A 99 28.67 -3.92 -4.65
CA THR A 99 29.91 -4.35 -4.00
C THR A 99 29.73 -5.72 -3.32
N PRO A 100 30.80 -6.50 -3.07
CA PRO A 100 30.71 -7.78 -2.37
C PRO A 100 29.98 -7.70 -1.02
N ASP A 101 30.25 -6.66 -0.23
CA ASP A 101 29.60 -6.46 1.08
C ASP A 101 28.07 -6.34 0.96
N VAL A 102 27.58 -5.70 -0.11
CA VAL A 102 26.15 -5.54 -0.35
C VAL A 102 25.48 -6.84 -0.80
N ARG A 103 26.18 -7.65 -1.60
CA ARG A 103 25.71 -9.00 -1.92
C ARG A 103 25.57 -9.83 -0.64
N ASP A 104 26.55 -9.72 0.26
CA ASP A 104 26.56 -10.47 1.51
C ASP A 104 25.47 -9.96 2.49
N GLU A 105 25.20 -8.66 2.52
CA GLU A 105 24.05 -8.07 3.23
C GLU A 105 22.71 -8.59 2.66
N ALA A 106 22.53 -8.61 1.34
CA ALA A 106 21.32 -9.13 0.72
C ALA A 106 21.10 -10.63 1.03
N ALA A 107 22.18 -11.41 1.09
CA ALA A 107 22.13 -12.82 1.49
C ALA A 107 21.75 -12.97 2.98
N ALA A 108 22.30 -12.12 3.86
CA ALA A 108 21.96 -12.10 5.28
C ALA A 108 20.49 -11.71 5.51
N ASP A 109 19.97 -10.75 4.73
CA ASP A 109 18.55 -10.37 4.78
C ASP A 109 17.64 -11.52 4.35
N ASN A 110 18.00 -12.23 3.28
CA ASN A 110 17.26 -13.42 2.84
C ASN A 110 17.25 -14.50 3.93
N ALA A 111 18.38 -14.74 4.60
CA ALA A 111 18.48 -15.70 5.68
C ALA A 111 17.64 -15.29 6.91
N ALA A 112 17.55 -13.99 7.19
CA ALA A 112 16.77 -13.44 8.31
C ALA A 112 15.29 -13.20 7.98
N ALA A 113 14.86 -13.34 6.72
CA ALA A 113 13.53 -12.96 6.25
C ALA A 113 12.40 -13.53 7.13
N ALA A 114 12.45 -14.83 7.41
CA ALA A 114 11.44 -15.53 8.21
C ALA A 114 11.37 -15.06 9.67
N SER A 115 12.47 -14.58 10.26
CA SER A 115 12.47 -14.07 11.64
C SER A 115 11.95 -12.64 11.75
N ARG A 116 11.88 -11.93 10.62
CA ARG A 116 11.42 -10.53 10.51
C ARG A 116 9.99 -10.40 9.98
N THR A 117 9.39 -11.50 9.55
CA THR A 117 7.96 -11.59 9.24
C THR A 117 7.13 -11.90 10.49
N VAL A 118 5.87 -11.49 10.50
CA VAL A 118 4.90 -12.03 11.46
C VAL A 118 4.69 -13.52 11.17
N SER A 119 4.79 -14.37 12.19
CA SER A 119 4.62 -15.82 12.02
C SER A 119 3.16 -16.15 11.69
N ALA A 120 2.94 -16.96 10.65
CA ALA A 120 1.64 -17.59 10.38
C ALA A 120 1.32 -18.77 11.32
N THR A 121 2.26 -19.17 12.19
CA THR A 121 2.14 -20.35 13.07
C THR A 121 1.67 -20.05 14.50
N GLY A 122 1.28 -18.81 14.78
CA GLY A 122 0.51 -18.47 15.98
C GLY A 122 -0.74 -17.71 15.58
N THR A 123 -1.91 -18.11 16.07
CA THR A 123 -3.11 -17.27 15.98
C THR A 123 -2.78 -15.93 16.61
N CYS A 124 -2.67 -14.89 15.79
CA CYS A 124 -2.54 -13.55 16.30
C CYS A 124 -3.70 -13.29 17.28
N GLN A 125 -3.37 -13.05 18.55
CA GLN A 125 -4.40 -12.85 19.57
C GLN A 125 -5.00 -11.46 19.47
N LYS A 126 -4.25 -10.49 18.91
CA LYS A 126 -4.65 -9.10 18.83
C LYS A 126 -4.12 -8.44 17.55
N TRP A 127 -5.03 -8.06 16.66
CA TRP A 127 -4.70 -7.24 15.50
C TRP A 127 -4.95 -5.76 15.78
N ARG A 128 -4.13 -4.92 15.15
CA ARG A 128 -4.25 -3.46 15.15
C ARG A 128 -4.20 -2.97 13.71
N GLY A 129 -5.12 -2.08 13.34
CA GLY A 129 -5.07 -1.40 12.05
C GLY A 129 -3.81 -0.54 11.92
N VAL A 130 -3.15 -0.61 10.77
CA VAL A 130 -2.02 0.28 10.43
C VAL A 130 -2.55 1.65 9.99
N SER A 131 -3.68 1.66 9.28
CA SER A 131 -4.45 2.85 8.97
C SER A 131 -5.58 3.03 9.99
N GLU A 132 -5.95 4.29 10.25
CA GLU A 132 -7.17 4.58 11.00
C GLU A 132 -8.41 4.16 10.19
N GLU A 133 -8.35 4.34 8.88
CA GLU A 133 -9.41 4.01 7.94
C GLU A 133 -9.28 2.58 7.40
N LEU A 134 -10.37 1.83 7.51
CA LEU A 134 -10.62 0.56 6.88
C LEU A 134 -11.49 0.80 5.64
N LEU A 135 -10.86 0.83 4.46
CA LEU A 135 -11.56 0.86 3.19
C LEU A 135 -11.88 -0.57 2.75
N LEU A 136 -13.17 -0.88 2.64
CA LEU A 136 -13.68 -2.14 2.09
C LEU A 136 -14.15 -1.91 0.66
N ALA A 137 -13.62 -2.68 -0.28
CA ALA A 137 -14.02 -2.64 -1.68
C ALA A 137 -14.87 -3.87 -2.03
N GLU A 138 -15.92 -3.65 -2.82
CA GLU A 138 -16.77 -4.72 -3.37
C GLU A 138 -16.43 -4.97 -4.85
N ASP A 139 -16.71 -6.19 -5.34
CA ASP A 139 -16.48 -6.64 -6.72
C ASP A 139 -17.21 -5.82 -7.82
N ASN A 140 -18.05 -4.85 -7.44
CA ASN A 140 -18.81 -3.99 -8.35
C ASN A 140 -18.50 -2.49 -8.21
N GLY A 141 -17.38 -2.14 -7.57
CA GLY A 141 -16.88 -0.75 -7.49
C GLY A 141 -17.46 0.10 -6.36
N TYR A 142 -18.21 -0.50 -5.43
CA TYR A 142 -18.58 0.15 -4.17
C TYR A 142 -17.40 0.22 -3.23
N LYS A 143 -17.33 1.32 -2.50
CA LYS A 143 -16.35 1.54 -1.45
C LYS A 143 -17.07 1.90 -0.18
N VAL A 144 -16.83 1.11 0.85
CA VAL A 144 -17.29 1.38 2.20
C VAL A 144 -16.08 1.82 3.02
N PHE A 145 -16.18 3.01 3.59
CA PHE A 145 -15.18 3.59 4.48
C PHE A 145 -15.63 3.37 5.92
N ALA A 146 -14.81 2.71 6.72
CA ALA A 146 -15.01 2.50 8.15
C ALA A 146 -13.70 2.78 8.89
N TYR A 147 -13.69 2.74 10.22
CA TYR A 147 -12.45 2.79 10.99
C TYR A 147 -11.97 1.38 11.34
N THR A 148 -10.66 1.16 11.42
CA THR A 148 -10.09 -0.13 11.87
C THR A 148 -10.40 -0.43 13.34
N SER A 149 -10.83 0.57 14.11
CA SER A 149 -11.40 0.41 15.45
C SER A 149 -12.76 -0.30 15.44
N LEU A 150 -13.42 -0.38 14.28
CA LEU A 150 -14.78 -0.88 14.10
C LEU A 150 -15.80 -0.16 14.99
N THR A 151 -15.62 1.14 15.15
CA THR A 151 -16.48 2.04 15.93
C THR A 151 -16.66 3.37 15.21
N GLY A 152 -17.74 4.10 15.53
CA GLY A 152 -17.98 5.43 14.99
C GLY A 152 -18.84 5.43 13.72
N GLN A 153 -18.45 6.22 12.73
CA GLN A 153 -19.19 6.40 11.48
C GLN A 153 -18.60 5.54 10.36
N ALA A 154 -19.46 5.20 9.41
CA ALA A 154 -19.07 4.65 8.12
C ALA A 154 -19.72 5.47 7.00
N SER A 155 -19.15 5.44 5.82
CA SER A 155 -19.79 5.96 4.62
C SER A 155 -19.61 5.00 3.45
N PHE A 156 -20.49 5.09 2.45
CA PHE A 156 -20.24 4.42 1.18
C PHE A 156 -20.44 5.35 0.00
N GLU A 157 -19.61 5.13 -1.02
CA GLU A 157 -19.65 5.81 -2.31
C GLU A 157 -19.81 4.78 -3.42
N GLY A 158 -20.81 4.97 -4.29
CA GLY A 158 -21.12 4.07 -5.41
C GLY A 158 -22.43 4.45 -6.12
N HIS A 159 -22.67 3.91 -7.33
CA HIS A 159 -23.77 4.25 -8.25
C HIS A 159 -23.76 5.65 -8.91
N GLY A 160 -22.71 6.46 -8.74
CA GLY A 160 -22.73 7.86 -9.20
C GLY A 160 -23.75 8.73 -8.45
N GLY A 161 -24.27 8.23 -7.32
CA GLY A 161 -25.11 8.97 -6.38
C GLY A 161 -24.29 9.66 -5.27
N PRO A 162 -24.96 10.44 -4.41
CA PRO A 162 -24.29 11.08 -3.27
C PRO A 162 -23.82 10.04 -2.24
N GLU A 163 -22.77 10.39 -1.50
CA GLU A 163 -22.28 9.65 -0.34
C GLU A 163 -23.43 9.36 0.64
N VAL A 164 -23.53 8.12 1.12
CA VAL A 164 -24.46 7.73 2.17
C VAL A 164 -23.69 7.45 3.45
N LYS A 165 -24.13 8.07 4.54
CA LYS A 165 -23.52 7.90 5.87
C LYS A 165 -24.24 6.84 6.68
N GLY A 166 -23.52 6.26 7.62
CA GLY A 166 -24.03 5.28 8.56
C GLY A 166 -23.26 5.29 9.87
N ARG A 167 -23.82 4.61 10.86
CA ARG A 167 -23.19 4.40 12.16
C ARG A 167 -22.85 2.93 12.33
N ILE A 168 -21.62 2.65 12.75
CA ILE A 168 -21.23 1.31 13.16
C ILE A 168 -21.96 1.00 14.47
N SER A 169 -22.89 0.04 14.43
CA SER A 169 -23.89 -0.16 15.49
C SER A 169 -23.52 -1.28 16.45
N ALA A 170 -22.94 -2.37 15.95
CA ALA A 170 -22.31 -3.44 16.72
C ALA A 170 -21.79 -4.54 15.78
N GLY A 171 -20.79 -5.30 16.21
CA GLY A 171 -20.52 -6.62 15.66
C GLY A 171 -19.50 -7.36 16.49
N PRO A 172 -19.03 -8.52 16.02
CA PRO A 172 -18.07 -9.34 16.77
C PRO A 172 -16.75 -8.62 17.06
N GLY A 173 -16.46 -7.51 16.38
CA GLY A 173 -15.20 -6.81 16.47
C GLY A 173 -14.09 -7.65 15.84
N ILE A 174 -12.87 -7.48 16.34
CA ILE A 174 -11.75 -8.35 16.00
C ILE A 174 -11.57 -9.35 17.15
N ARG A 175 -11.66 -10.66 16.84
CA ARG A 175 -11.47 -11.75 17.82
C ARG A 175 -10.59 -12.82 17.21
N GLY A 176 -9.35 -12.94 17.71
CA GLY A 176 -8.35 -13.73 17.00
C GLY A 176 -8.19 -13.18 15.58
N SER A 177 -8.33 -14.03 14.57
CA SER A 177 -8.35 -13.59 13.17
C SER A 177 -9.75 -13.23 12.65
N ASP A 178 -10.83 -13.48 13.38
CA ASP A 178 -12.16 -13.11 12.90
C ASP A 178 -12.36 -11.60 12.98
N ILE A 179 -12.95 -11.02 11.94
CA ILE A 179 -13.33 -9.61 11.89
C ILE A 179 -14.81 -9.51 11.50
N GLY A 180 -15.56 -8.67 12.20
CA GLY A 180 -16.90 -8.32 11.75
C GLY A 180 -17.52 -7.16 12.50
N PHE A 181 -18.42 -6.47 11.82
CA PHE A 181 -19.12 -5.29 12.29
C PHE A 181 -20.42 -5.11 11.51
N ALA A 182 -21.37 -4.37 12.07
CA ALA A 182 -22.59 -3.97 11.38
C ALA A 182 -22.68 -2.45 11.28
N VAL A 183 -23.28 -1.99 10.19
CA VAL A 183 -23.53 -0.58 9.91
C VAL A 183 -25.03 -0.38 9.79
N VAL A 184 -25.56 0.64 10.48
CA VAL A 184 -26.91 1.15 10.28
C VAL A 184 -26.78 2.39 9.41
N TRP A 185 -27.29 2.34 8.20
CA TRP A 185 -27.20 3.42 7.22
C TRP A 185 -28.34 4.41 7.38
N ASP A 186 -28.06 5.70 7.14
CA ASP A 186 -29.03 6.78 7.29
C ASP A 186 -30.19 6.69 6.27
N ASN A 187 -30.00 5.92 5.19
CA ASN A 187 -31.03 5.61 4.20
C ASN A 187 -31.95 4.44 4.60
N GLY A 188 -31.82 3.92 5.83
CA GLY A 188 -32.66 2.86 6.37
C GLY A 188 -32.19 1.42 6.10
N TRP A 189 -31.05 1.26 5.42
CA TRP A 189 -30.41 -0.05 5.23
C TRP A 189 -29.59 -0.46 6.45
N ASN A 190 -29.39 -1.76 6.63
CA ASN A 190 -28.46 -2.29 7.61
C ASN A 190 -27.52 -3.27 6.93
N SER A 191 -26.22 -3.15 7.15
CA SER A 191 -25.22 -4.06 6.59
C SER A 191 -24.51 -4.82 7.69
N ARG A 192 -24.20 -6.10 7.44
CA ARG A 192 -23.36 -6.93 8.30
C ARG A 192 -22.15 -7.38 7.52
N TYR A 193 -20.96 -7.09 8.03
CA TYR A 193 -19.69 -7.50 7.45
C TYR A 193 -19.06 -8.58 8.33
N ALA A 194 -18.59 -9.65 7.72
CA ALA A 194 -17.87 -10.73 8.40
C ALA A 194 -16.72 -11.24 7.52
N GLY A 195 -15.59 -11.57 8.13
CA GLY A 195 -14.42 -12.03 7.41
C GLY A 195 -13.30 -12.47 8.34
N MET A 196 -12.11 -12.59 7.77
CA MET A 196 -10.91 -12.94 8.50
C MET A 196 -9.76 -11.99 8.16
N ILE A 197 -8.92 -11.72 9.15
CA ILE A 197 -7.61 -11.10 9.01
C ILE A 197 -6.58 -12.20 8.81
N HIS A 198 -5.83 -12.07 7.72
CA HIS A 198 -4.87 -13.05 7.26
C HIS A 198 -3.44 -12.68 7.67
N PRO A 199 -2.50 -13.64 7.63
CA PRO A 199 -1.10 -13.40 8.02
C PRO A 199 -0.38 -12.29 7.23
N ASP A 200 -0.87 -11.98 6.02
CA ASP A 200 -0.41 -10.87 5.18
C ASP A 200 -0.98 -9.50 5.63
N GLY A 201 -1.76 -9.46 6.71
CA GLY A 201 -2.42 -8.27 7.23
C GLY A 201 -3.65 -7.84 6.43
N SER A 202 -4.01 -8.52 5.34
CA SER A 202 -5.25 -8.25 4.61
C SER A 202 -6.45 -8.78 5.40
N ALA A 203 -7.57 -8.05 5.32
CA ALA A 203 -8.85 -8.52 5.82
C ALA A 203 -9.77 -8.74 4.62
N ARG A 204 -10.45 -9.88 4.56
CA ARG A 204 -11.36 -10.21 3.46
C ARG A 204 -12.52 -11.04 3.96
N GLY A 205 -13.65 -10.94 3.29
CA GLY A 205 -14.86 -11.61 3.75
C GLY A 205 -16.08 -11.35 2.89
N GLY A 206 -17.24 -11.57 3.49
CA GLY A 206 -18.54 -11.31 2.89
C GLY A 206 -19.36 -10.30 3.69
N TYR A 207 -20.37 -9.75 3.03
CA TYR A 207 -21.36 -8.89 3.67
C TYR A 207 -22.79 -9.32 3.33
N GLU A 208 -23.72 -8.91 4.18
CA GLU A 208 -25.16 -9.01 3.97
C GLU A 208 -25.81 -7.65 4.20
N ASP A 209 -26.54 -7.14 3.21
CA ASP A 209 -27.29 -5.90 3.25
C ASP A 209 -28.78 -6.19 3.37
N PHE A 210 -29.37 -5.67 4.44
CA PHE A 210 -30.77 -5.80 4.78
C PHE A 210 -31.48 -4.49 4.45
N GLY A 211 -32.29 -4.53 3.40
CA GLY A 211 -33.04 -3.37 2.95
C GLY A 211 -34.29 -3.08 3.80
N PRO A 212 -34.76 -1.83 3.83
CA PRO A 212 -35.98 -1.48 4.52
C PRO A 212 -37.22 -2.09 3.84
N GLY A 213 -38.20 -2.51 4.62
CA GLY A 213 -39.45 -3.10 4.12
C GLY A 213 -39.22 -4.44 3.41
N ASN A 214 -39.69 -4.55 2.15
CA ASN A 214 -39.58 -5.77 1.34
C ASN A 214 -38.44 -5.72 0.31
N ALA A 215 -37.45 -4.84 0.52
CA ALA A 215 -36.32 -4.67 -0.40
C ALA A 215 -35.40 -5.90 -0.51
N GLY A 216 -35.55 -6.88 0.39
CA GLY A 216 -34.79 -8.13 0.36
C GLY A 216 -33.43 -8.04 1.04
N ILE A 217 -32.64 -9.11 0.89
CA ILE A 217 -31.27 -9.21 1.39
C ILE A 217 -30.35 -9.32 0.18
N HIS A 218 -29.33 -8.46 0.12
CA HIS A 218 -28.24 -8.58 -0.83
C HIS A 218 -26.99 -9.07 -0.12
N SER A 219 -26.10 -9.74 -0.84
CA SER A 219 -24.82 -10.16 -0.29
C SER A 219 -23.73 -10.10 -1.35
N GLY A 220 -22.51 -9.97 -0.89
CA GLY A 220 -21.34 -9.89 -1.73
C GLY A 220 -20.07 -10.17 -0.95
N ASN A 221 -18.95 -10.10 -1.66
CA ASN A 221 -17.64 -10.19 -1.06
C ASN A 221 -17.04 -8.80 -0.89
N TRP A 222 -16.12 -8.69 0.05
CA TRP A 222 -15.30 -7.50 0.23
C TRP A 222 -13.84 -7.86 0.47
N ASP A 223 -12.95 -6.98 0.02
CA ASP A 223 -11.53 -7.00 0.35
C ASP A 223 -11.13 -5.65 0.94
N ALA A 224 -10.40 -5.68 2.06
CA ALA A 224 -9.90 -4.48 2.71
C ALA A 224 -8.62 -3.98 2.03
N VAL A 225 -8.62 -2.70 1.68
CA VAL A 225 -7.39 -2.00 1.30
C VAL A 225 -6.55 -1.68 2.53
N GLY A 226 -7.19 -1.48 3.69
CA GLY A 226 -6.52 -1.29 4.97
C GLY A 226 -5.76 -2.55 5.42
N LYS A 227 -4.60 -2.35 6.05
CA LYS A 227 -3.76 -3.44 6.57
C LYS A 227 -3.82 -3.51 8.09
N PHE A 228 -3.73 -4.72 8.62
CA PHE A 228 -3.62 -5.01 10.04
C PHE A 228 -2.24 -5.57 10.38
N VAL A 229 -1.71 -5.18 11.54
CA VAL A 229 -0.51 -5.74 12.15
C VAL A 229 -0.86 -6.51 13.41
N CYS A 230 -0.14 -7.58 13.68
CA CYS A 230 -0.31 -8.35 14.90
C CYS A 230 0.46 -7.69 16.05
N ASP A 231 -0.25 -7.31 17.11
CA ASP A 231 0.36 -6.97 18.40
C ASP A 231 0.55 -8.29 19.18
N GLN A 232 1.80 -8.63 19.49
CA GLN A 232 2.13 -9.78 20.32
C GLN A 232 1.80 -9.53 21.79
#